data_AF-A0AAP0BNG8-F1
#
_entry.id   AF-A0AAP0BNG8-F1
#
_cell.length_a   1.000
_cell.length_b   1.000
_cell.length_c   1.000
_cell.angle_alpha   90.00
_cell.angle_beta   90.00
_cell.angle_gamma   90.00
#
_symmetry.space_group_name_H-M   'P 1'
#
loop_
_entity.id
_entity.type
_entity.pdbx_description
1 polymer ?
#
loop_
_entity_poly.entity_id
_entity_poly.type
_entity_poly.pdbx_seq_one_letter_code
_entity_poly.pdbx_strand_id
1 'polypeptide(L)'
;MLLQKSQVELHSKKQRSIHKKITGFQFTPGCSREVLITSADSRIRVMDGSNLIQKFKGFRNTSSQISAFPTANGKHVICASEDSRVYVWRYDTGARPSRSKTAANVCQSYEYFHSMGVTTAVPWPSSGSTKCKLDDFNNNSDRPAWGMVIVTAGGGGEIRIYQNHGLPVRV
;
A
#
# COMPACT_ATOMS: atom_id res chain seq x y z
N MET A 1 12.05 25.06 -18.12
CA MET A 1 13.28 24.48 -17.55
C MET A 1 12.91 23.77 -16.26
N LEU A 2 13.26 22.50 -16.09
CA LEU A 2 13.03 21.78 -14.83
C LEU A 2 14.23 22.00 -13.91
N LEU A 3 13.98 22.39 -12.66
CA LEU A 3 15.02 22.56 -11.64
C LEU A 3 14.85 21.46 -10.58
N GLN A 4 15.91 20.69 -10.35
CA GLN A 4 15.96 19.74 -9.24
C GLN A 4 15.99 20.52 -7.92
N LYS A 5 14.95 20.40 -7.10
CA LYS A 5 14.87 21.07 -5.79
C LYS A 5 15.42 20.24 -4.63
N SER A 6 15.33 18.91 -4.72
CA SER A 6 15.72 18.02 -3.63
C SER A 6 15.96 16.59 -4.11
N GLN A 7 16.66 15.80 -3.30
CA GLN A 7 16.87 14.36 -3.49
C GLN A 7 16.67 13.66 -2.14
N VAL A 8 16.04 12.48 -2.16
CA VAL A 8 15.85 11.64 -0.98
C VAL A 8 16.39 10.26 -1.29
N GLU A 9 17.28 9.75 -0.44
CA GLU A 9 17.82 8.39 -0.57
C GLU A 9 17.23 7.46 0.50
N LEU A 10 16.78 6.29 0.06
CA LEU A 10 16.25 5.27 0.95
C LEU A 10 17.39 4.36 1.43
N HIS A 11 17.76 4.47 2.70
CA HIS A 11 18.75 3.57 3.31
C HIS A 11 18.09 2.32 3.93
N SER A 12 18.73 1.16 3.74
CA SER A 12 18.42 -0.10 4.45
C SER A 12 19.52 -0.38 5.47
N LYS A 13 19.14 -0.71 6.73
CA LYS A 13 20.09 -1.04 7.80
C LYS A 13 20.81 -2.38 7.58
N LYS A 14 20.26 -3.28 6.75
CA LYS A 14 20.83 -4.61 6.50
C LYS A 14 21.65 -4.58 5.21
N GLN A 15 22.98 -4.46 5.37
CA GLN A 15 24.06 -4.67 4.37
C GLN A 15 23.95 -3.82 3.08
N ARG A 16 25.03 -3.76 2.28
CA ARG A 16 25.04 -3.09 0.96
C ARG A 16 23.89 -3.62 0.09
N SER A 17 22.70 -3.02 0.16
CA SER A 17 21.54 -3.59 -0.52
C SER A 17 21.70 -3.32 -2.01
N ILE A 18 22.06 -4.35 -2.78
CA ILE A 18 22.06 -4.34 -4.25
C ILE A 18 20.66 -3.94 -4.79
N HIS A 19 19.61 -4.09 -3.98
CA HIS A 19 18.21 -3.87 -4.35
C HIS A 19 17.66 -2.53 -3.83
N LYS A 20 18.24 -1.39 -4.24
CA LYS A 20 17.71 -0.03 -3.95
C LYS A 20 16.73 0.50 -4.99
N LYS A 21 16.50 -0.27 -6.08
CA LYS A 21 15.65 0.16 -7.18
C LYS A 21 14.25 0.49 -6.68
N ILE A 22 13.76 1.67 -7.03
CA ILE A 22 12.36 2.03 -6.86
C ILE A 22 11.57 1.35 -7.96
N THR A 23 10.55 0.58 -7.57
CA THR A 23 9.74 -0.22 -8.50
C THR A 23 8.36 0.38 -8.70
N GLY A 24 7.93 1.29 -7.83
CA GLY A 24 6.70 2.05 -7.99
C GLY A 24 6.58 3.20 -6.99
N PHE A 25 5.75 4.18 -7.34
CA PHE A 25 5.36 5.27 -6.45
C PHE A 25 3.90 5.67 -6.70
N GLN A 26 3.17 6.01 -5.64
CA GLN A 26 1.76 6.37 -5.72
C GLN A 26 1.43 7.43 -4.68
N PHE A 27 0.80 8.52 -5.09
CA PHE A 27 0.31 9.54 -4.16
C PHE A 27 -0.90 9.01 -3.40
N THR A 28 -0.98 9.34 -2.11
CA THR A 28 -2.15 9.02 -1.28
C THR A 28 -3.32 9.93 -1.67
N PRO A 29 -4.49 9.38 -2.02
CA PRO A 29 -5.69 10.18 -2.28
C PRO A 29 -6.03 11.08 -1.08
N GLY A 30 -6.31 12.36 -1.33
CA GLY A 30 -6.66 13.32 -0.28
C GLY A 30 -5.47 13.87 0.54
N CYS A 31 -4.23 13.39 0.32
CA CYS A 31 -3.03 13.95 0.95
C CYS A 31 -2.00 14.41 -0.10
N SER A 32 -1.82 15.72 -0.23
CA SER A 32 -1.01 16.33 -1.30
C SER A 32 0.50 16.12 -1.16
N ARG A 33 0.98 15.61 -0.02
CA ARG A 33 2.42 15.45 0.26
C ARG A 33 2.84 14.01 0.57
N GLU A 34 1.88 13.10 0.70
CA GLU A 34 2.15 11.72 1.03
C GLU A 34 2.32 10.86 -0.22
N VAL A 35 3.45 10.15 -0.27
CA VAL A 35 3.82 9.27 -1.36
C VAL A 35 4.16 7.90 -0.81
N LEU A 36 3.50 6.87 -1.34
CA LEU A 36 3.90 5.49 -1.19
C LEU A 36 5.04 5.22 -2.17
N ILE A 37 6.12 4.62 -1.69
CA ILE A 37 7.28 4.22 -2.47
C ILE A 37 7.48 2.72 -2.27
N THR A 38 7.45 1.97 -3.37
CA THR A 38 7.73 0.54 -3.39
C THR A 38 9.14 0.32 -3.93
N SER A 39 9.91 -0.54 -3.28
CA SER A 39 11.30 -0.81 -3.66
C SER A 39 11.62 -2.29 -3.67
N ALA A 40 12.66 -2.63 -4.44
CA ALA A 40 13.18 -3.99 -4.61
C ALA A 40 13.85 -4.58 -3.34
N ASP A 41 13.82 -3.88 -2.21
CA ASP A 41 14.23 -4.40 -0.91
C ASP A 41 13.05 -4.99 -0.11
N SER A 42 11.95 -5.34 -0.80
CA SER A 42 10.71 -5.88 -0.22
C SER A 42 10.11 -4.96 0.86
N ARG A 43 10.08 -3.65 0.59
CA ARG A 43 9.46 -2.65 1.48
C ARG A 43 8.60 -1.68 0.70
N ILE A 44 7.49 -1.29 1.32
CA ILE A 44 6.73 -0.11 0.96
C ILE A 44 6.99 0.93 2.03
N ARG A 45 7.25 2.16 1.64
CA ARG A 45 7.52 3.29 2.52
C ARG A 45 6.54 4.41 2.22
N VAL A 46 5.93 4.97 3.24
CA VAL A 46 5.13 6.19 3.10
C VAL A 46 5.99 7.36 3.53
N MET A 47 6.09 8.37 2.66
CA MET A 47 6.89 9.58 2.87
C MET A 47 5.98 10.79 2.90
N ASP A 48 6.19 11.73 3.83
CA ASP A 48 5.66 13.10 3.76
C ASP A 48 6.85 14.05 3.48
N GLY A 49 6.96 14.48 2.22
CA GLY A 49 8.16 15.15 1.74
C GLY A 49 9.40 14.27 1.91
N SER A 50 10.36 14.70 2.74
CA SER A 50 11.57 13.94 3.05
C SER A 50 11.46 13.06 4.30
N ASN A 51 10.34 13.11 5.03
CA ASN A 51 10.16 12.37 6.27
C ASN A 51 9.51 11.01 6.01
N LEU A 52 10.15 9.96 6.52
CA LEU A 52 9.62 8.61 6.46
C LEU A 52 8.63 8.37 7.60
N ILE A 53 7.35 8.24 7.28
CA ILE A 53 6.28 8.14 8.29
C ILE A 53 5.91 6.69 8.62
N GLN A 54 5.93 5.80 7.62
CA GLN A 54 5.48 4.43 7.78
C GLN A 54 6.21 3.47 6.83
N LYS A 55 6.35 2.21 7.27
CA LYS A 55 6.90 1.10 6.50
C LYS A 55 5.94 -0.09 6.52
N PHE A 56 5.78 -0.75 5.39
CA PHE A 56 5.12 -2.04 5.31
C PHE A 56 6.13 -3.13 4.92
N LYS A 57 5.96 -4.31 5.50
CA LYS A 57 6.76 -5.50 5.27
C LYS A 57 5.85 -6.72 5.15
N GLY A 58 6.36 -7.79 4.55
CA GLY A 58 5.67 -9.09 4.45
C GLY A 58 5.69 -9.66 3.04
N PHE A 59 5.62 -8.79 2.03
CA PHE A 59 5.71 -9.15 0.63
C PHE A 59 7.15 -9.39 0.18
N ARG A 60 7.30 -10.07 -0.95
CA ARG A 60 8.54 -10.23 -1.72
C ARG A 60 8.51 -9.38 -2.99
N ASN A 61 9.53 -8.55 -3.16
CA ASN A 61 9.83 -7.80 -4.36
C ASN A 61 11.33 -7.57 -4.43
N THR A 62 12.03 -8.38 -5.22
CA THR A 62 13.50 -8.37 -5.33
C THR A 62 13.99 -7.95 -6.71
N SER A 63 13.18 -8.12 -7.75
CA SER A 63 13.59 -7.84 -9.13
C SER A 63 12.46 -7.31 -10.03
N SER A 64 11.19 -7.49 -9.62
CA SER A 64 10.01 -7.12 -10.41
C SER A 64 9.67 -5.64 -10.34
N GLN A 65 8.93 -5.13 -11.33
CA GLN A 65 8.36 -3.77 -11.30
C GLN A 65 6.99 -3.77 -10.61
N ILE A 66 7.00 -3.97 -9.29
CA ILE A 66 5.78 -3.99 -8.46
C ILE A 66 5.55 -2.61 -7.83
N SER A 67 4.32 -2.12 -7.88
CA SER A 67 3.87 -0.93 -7.15
C SER A 67 2.76 -1.28 -6.17
N ALA A 68 2.81 -0.68 -4.98
CA ALA A 68 1.72 -0.68 -4.05
C ALA A 68 0.71 0.43 -4.38
N PHE A 69 -0.55 0.21 -4.01
CA PHE A 69 -1.66 1.13 -4.25
C PHE A 69 -2.45 1.38 -2.96
N PRO A 70 -2.68 2.65 -2.59
CA PRO A 70 -3.62 2.99 -1.55
C PRO A 70 -5.06 2.85 -2.06
N THR A 71 -5.96 2.49 -1.16
CA THR A 71 -7.40 2.50 -1.41
C THR A 71 -7.95 3.92 -1.49
N ALA A 72 -9.03 4.13 -2.26
CA ALA A 72 -9.65 5.44 -2.43
C ALA A 72 -10.13 6.07 -1.11
N ASN A 73 -10.50 5.23 -0.13
CA ASN A 73 -10.89 5.67 1.21
C ASN A 73 -9.71 5.91 2.16
N GLY A 74 -8.46 5.68 1.71
CA GLY A 74 -7.25 5.88 2.49
C GLY A 74 -7.05 4.90 3.65
N LYS A 75 -7.84 3.82 3.75
CA LYS A 75 -7.83 2.90 4.92
C LYS A 75 -6.93 1.67 4.77
N HIS A 76 -6.52 1.37 3.54
CA HIS A 76 -5.73 0.19 3.21
C HIS A 76 -4.69 0.48 2.13
N VAL A 77 -3.62 -0.30 2.15
CA VAL A 77 -2.61 -0.38 1.09
C VAL A 77 -2.58 -1.80 0.54
N ILE A 78 -2.52 -1.93 -0.78
CA ILE A 78 -2.49 -3.20 -1.50
C ILE A 78 -1.17 -3.32 -2.24
N CYS A 79 -0.58 -4.51 -2.29
CA CYS A 79 0.62 -4.76 -3.09
C CYS A 79 0.62 -6.19 -3.63
N ALA A 80 0.99 -6.34 -4.90
CA ALA A 80 1.36 -7.63 -5.48
C ALA A 80 2.70 -8.12 -4.93
N SER A 81 3.01 -9.41 -5.11
CA SER A 81 4.26 -9.98 -4.66
C SER A 81 4.75 -11.10 -5.58
N GLU A 82 6.07 -11.18 -5.70
CA GLU A 82 6.78 -12.26 -6.41
C GLU A 82 6.49 -13.66 -5.84
N ASP A 83 5.92 -13.77 -4.64
CA ASP A 83 5.51 -15.05 -4.04
C ASP A 83 4.08 -15.49 -4.44
N SER A 84 3.52 -14.89 -5.51
CA SER A 84 2.18 -15.18 -6.03
C SER A 84 1.03 -14.85 -5.07
N ARG A 85 1.23 -13.85 -4.21
CA ARG A 85 0.20 -13.32 -3.32
C ARG A 85 -0.03 -11.84 -3.51
N VAL A 86 -1.22 -11.41 -3.13
CA VAL A 86 -1.56 -10.00 -2.95
C VAL A 86 -1.74 -9.75 -1.48
N TYR A 87 -1.03 -8.74 -0.98
CA TYR A 87 -1.03 -8.33 0.42
C TYR A 87 -1.90 -7.09 0.60
N VAL A 88 -2.65 -7.07 1.70
CA VAL A 88 -3.49 -5.94 2.11
C VAL A 88 -3.13 -5.57 3.54
N TRP A 89 -2.60 -4.36 3.72
CA TRP A 89 -2.33 -3.80 5.04
C TRP A 89 -3.40 -2.80 5.41
N ARG A 90 -3.73 -2.75 6.70
CA ARG A 90 -4.44 -1.60 7.26
C ARG A 90 -3.50 -0.39 7.27
N TYR A 91 -4.04 0.74 6.87
CA TYR A 91 -3.33 2.02 6.77
C TYR A 91 -4.30 3.10 7.21
N ASP A 92 -3.99 3.79 8.29
CA ASP A 92 -4.84 4.88 8.77
C ASP A 92 -4.11 6.21 8.51
N THR A 93 -4.59 6.96 7.52
CA THR A 93 -4.09 8.32 7.22
C THR A 93 -4.33 9.31 8.37
N GLY A 94 -5.29 9.01 9.26
CA GLY A 94 -5.74 9.87 10.35
C GLY A 94 -5.13 9.53 11.73
N ALA A 95 -4.75 8.28 11.99
CA ALA A 95 -4.11 7.84 13.24
C ALA A 95 -2.61 8.19 13.25
N ARG A 96 -2.31 9.50 13.22
CA ARG A 96 -0.95 10.01 13.29
C ARG A 96 -0.43 9.82 14.72
N PRO A 97 0.72 9.15 14.94
CA PRO A 97 1.44 9.35 16.17
C PRO A 97 1.86 10.81 16.26
N SER A 98 1.77 11.39 17.45
CA SER A 98 2.33 12.70 17.77
C SER A 98 3.71 12.87 17.12
N ARG A 99 3.98 14.08 16.61
CA ARG A 99 5.23 14.50 15.94
C ARG A 99 6.51 14.22 16.75
N SER A 100 6.41 13.72 17.98
CA SER A 100 7.54 13.38 18.86
C SER A 100 8.17 12.00 18.63
N LYS A 101 7.61 11.11 17.79
CA LYS A 101 8.23 9.80 17.51
C LYS A 101 9.24 9.89 16.35
N THR A 102 10.53 9.85 16.68
CA THR A 102 11.67 9.86 15.74
C THR A 102 11.74 8.61 14.84
N ALA A 103 11.03 7.53 15.19
CA ALA A 103 11.07 6.27 14.45
C ALA A 103 9.76 6.03 13.66
N ALA A 104 9.90 5.81 12.35
CA ALA A 104 8.79 5.44 11.47
C ALA A 104 8.07 4.17 11.95
N ASN A 105 6.73 4.16 11.92
CA ASN A 105 5.95 2.98 12.28
C ASN A 105 6.19 1.86 11.28
N VAL A 106 6.31 0.62 11.78
CA VAL A 106 6.44 -0.57 10.92
C VAL A 106 5.18 -1.39 11.06
N CYS A 107 4.38 -1.42 9.99
CA CYS A 107 3.21 -2.28 9.91
C CYS A 107 3.63 -3.67 9.41
N GLN A 108 3.40 -4.69 10.25
CA GLN A 108 3.63 -6.10 9.92
C GLN A 108 2.36 -6.95 10.00
N SER A 109 1.22 -6.34 10.35
CA SER A 109 -0.09 -6.99 10.29
C SER A 109 -0.68 -6.77 8.91
N TYR A 110 -1.04 -7.86 8.24
CA TYR A 110 -1.60 -7.87 6.90
C TYR A 110 -2.47 -9.10 6.71
N GLU A 111 -3.38 -9.00 5.75
CA GLU A 111 -4.09 -10.12 5.16
C GLU A 111 -3.50 -10.36 3.76
N TYR A 112 -3.67 -11.56 3.21
CA TYR A 112 -3.26 -11.85 1.84
C TYR A 112 -4.18 -12.89 1.19
N PHE A 113 -4.17 -12.90 -0.13
CA PHE A 113 -4.80 -13.97 -0.92
C PHE A 113 -3.89 -14.36 -2.09
N HIS A 114 -4.10 -15.57 -2.61
CA HIS A 114 -3.29 -16.12 -3.69
C HIS A 114 -3.77 -15.65 -5.06
N SER A 115 -2.84 -15.17 -5.88
CA SER A 115 -3.03 -14.82 -7.28
C SER A 115 -1.76 -15.23 -8.01
N MET A 116 -1.79 -16.38 -8.68
CA MET A 116 -0.62 -16.98 -9.32
C MET A 116 0.07 -16.00 -10.27
N GLY A 117 1.39 -15.82 -10.11
CA GLY A 117 2.20 -14.99 -11.00
C GLY A 117 1.87 -13.50 -10.98
N VAL A 118 1.21 -12.99 -9.95
CA VAL A 118 0.77 -11.59 -9.86
C VAL A 118 1.93 -10.60 -9.93
N THR A 119 1.80 -9.58 -10.78
CA THR A 119 2.79 -8.51 -10.97
C THR A 119 2.24 -7.14 -10.59
N THR A 120 0.92 -6.97 -10.62
CA THR A 120 0.24 -5.74 -10.18
C THR A 120 -1.10 -6.07 -9.54
N ALA A 121 -1.49 -5.26 -8.56
CA ALA A 121 -2.76 -5.35 -7.87
C ALA A 121 -3.26 -3.95 -7.54
N VAL A 122 -4.49 -3.63 -7.91
CA VAL A 122 -5.10 -2.31 -7.71
C VAL A 122 -6.48 -2.46 -7.06
N PRO A 123 -6.83 -1.59 -6.10
CA PRO A 123 -8.20 -1.51 -5.60
C PRO A 123 -9.09 -0.90 -6.69
N TRP A 124 -10.28 -1.47 -6.86
CA TRP A 124 -11.28 -0.90 -7.76
C TRP A 124 -11.85 0.39 -7.12
N PRO A 125 -11.91 1.52 -7.87
CA PRO A 125 -12.17 2.86 -7.30
C PRO A 125 -13.47 3.01 -6.52
N SER A 126 -14.53 2.27 -6.89
CA SER A 126 -15.89 2.41 -6.36
C SER A 126 -16.32 1.31 -5.37
N SER A 127 -15.39 0.53 -4.82
CA SER A 127 -15.71 -0.66 -3.99
C SER A 127 -16.11 -0.37 -2.54
N GLY A 128 -16.45 0.87 -2.25
CA GLY A 128 -17.04 1.28 -0.98
C GLY A 128 -17.91 2.47 -1.30
N SER A 129 -19.18 2.38 -0.93
CA SER A 129 -20.21 3.41 -1.11
C SER A 129 -19.66 4.83 -1.26
N THR A 130 -19.90 5.41 -2.44
CA THR A 130 -19.80 6.84 -2.67
C THR A 130 -20.72 7.58 -1.71
N LYS A 131 -20.18 7.98 -0.57
CA LYS A 131 -20.54 9.25 0.05
C LYS A 131 -19.26 10.07 0.19
N CYS A 132 -18.94 10.78 -0.89
CA CYS A 132 -18.24 12.05 -0.74
C CYS A 132 -19.26 13.00 -0.09
N LYS A 133 -19.10 13.33 1.19
CA LYS A 133 -19.30 14.65 1.83
C LYS A 133 -19.01 14.49 3.33
N LEU A 134 -18.63 15.61 3.96
CA LEU A 134 -18.58 15.79 5.41
C LEU A 134 -19.75 15.07 6.10
N ASP A 135 -19.51 14.66 7.35
CA ASP A 135 -20.40 13.99 8.30
C ASP A 135 -20.14 12.48 8.42
N ASP A 136 -19.19 12.15 9.29
CA ASP A 136 -19.50 11.35 10.48
C ASP A 136 -18.33 11.44 11.47
N PHE A 137 -18.54 12.20 12.55
CA PHE A 137 -17.83 12.09 13.84
C PHE A 137 -18.14 10.73 14.51
N ASN A 138 -18.16 9.64 13.76
CA ASN A 138 -18.39 8.31 14.29
C ASN A 138 -17.14 7.46 14.04
N ASN A 139 -16.41 7.24 15.13
CA ASN A 139 -15.20 6.43 15.25
C ASN A 139 -15.39 5.05 14.60
N ASN A 140 -15.07 4.95 13.31
CA ASN A 140 -15.07 3.68 12.59
C ASN A 140 -13.75 3.52 11.81
N SER A 141 -12.65 3.74 12.54
CA SER A 141 -11.26 3.45 12.14
C SER A 141 -11.01 1.95 11.95
N ASP A 142 -11.96 1.09 12.35
CA ASP A 142 -11.86 -0.37 12.32
C ASP A 142 -12.54 -1.08 11.16
N ARG A 143 -13.03 -0.36 10.14
CA ARG A 143 -13.68 -1.03 9.01
C ARG A 143 -12.71 -1.97 8.28
N PRO A 144 -12.94 -3.30 8.28
CA PRO A 144 -12.13 -4.26 7.56
C PRO A 144 -12.24 -4.02 6.05
N ALA A 145 -11.37 -4.66 5.28
CA ALA A 145 -11.28 -4.59 3.83
C ALA A 145 -12.53 -5.14 3.08
N TRP A 146 -13.68 -5.34 3.74
CA TRP A 146 -14.88 -5.95 3.20
C TRP A 146 -15.55 -5.10 2.11
N GLY A 147 -16.15 -5.78 1.14
CA GLY A 147 -16.75 -5.16 -0.04
C GLY A 147 -15.74 -4.64 -1.05
N MET A 148 -14.45 -4.57 -0.68
CA MET A 148 -13.39 -4.12 -1.58
C MET A 148 -13.23 -5.10 -2.74
N VAL A 149 -13.23 -4.55 -3.96
CA VAL A 149 -12.87 -5.28 -5.16
C VAL A 149 -11.41 -4.96 -5.50
N ILE A 150 -10.64 -5.99 -5.81
CA ILE A 150 -9.22 -5.90 -6.18
C ILE A 150 -9.07 -6.52 -7.57
N VAL A 151 -8.45 -5.76 -8.47
CA VAL A 151 -8.06 -6.26 -9.80
C VAL A 151 -6.58 -6.57 -9.77
N THR A 152 -6.20 -7.74 -10.26
CA THR A 152 -4.80 -8.14 -10.40
C THR A 152 -4.47 -8.45 -11.85
N ALA A 153 -3.21 -8.28 -12.23
CA ALA A 153 -2.69 -8.84 -13.47
C ALA A 153 -1.43 -9.66 -13.18
N GLY A 154 -1.25 -10.75 -13.94
CA GLY A 154 -0.10 -11.63 -13.83
C GLY A 154 0.86 -11.53 -15.01
N GLY A 155 2.05 -12.09 -14.85
CA GLY A 155 3.09 -12.10 -15.88
C GLY A 155 2.72 -12.90 -17.13
N GLY A 156 1.68 -13.74 -17.09
CA GLY A 156 1.16 -14.49 -18.23
C GLY A 156 0.13 -13.72 -19.07
N GLY A 157 -0.14 -12.45 -18.74
CA GLY A 157 -1.12 -11.62 -19.44
C GLY A 157 -2.55 -11.79 -18.94
N GLU A 158 -2.75 -12.49 -17.83
CA GLU A 158 -4.08 -12.71 -17.27
C GLU A 158 -4.51 -11.60 -16.31
N ILE A 159 -5.81 -11.27 -16.34
CA ILE A 159 -6.45 -10.32 -15.43
C ILE A 159 -7.43 -11.10 -14.55
N ARG A 160 -7.40 -10.85 -13.24
CA ARG A 160 -8.30 -11.49 -12.27
C ARG A 160 -8.95 -10.42 -11.40
N ILE A 161 -10.20 -10.65 -11.01
CA ILE A 161 -11.00 -9.75 -10.17
C ILE A 161 -11.42 -10.51 -8.92
N TYR A 162 -11.19 -9.91 -7.76
CA TYR A 162 -11.47 -10.49 -6.45
C TYR A 162 -12.38 -9.53 -5.68
N GLN A 163 -13.39 -10.06 -5.00
CA GLN A 163 -14.19 -9.30 -4.05
C GLN A 163 -13.94 -9.83 -2.64
N ASN A 164 -13.62 -8.95 -1.69
CA ASN A 164 -13.48 -9.34 -0.30
C ASN A 164 -14.87 -9.46 0.34
N HIS A 165 -15.31 -10.68 0.58
CA HIS A 165 -16.59 -10.98 1.20
C HIS A 165 -16.56 -11.01 2.74
N GLY A 166 -15.39 -10.87 3.36
CA GLY A 166 -15.25 -11.04 4.82
C GLY A 166 -15.43 -12.49 5.26
N LEU A 167 -15.59 -12.71 6.57
CA LEU A 167 -15.85 -14.06 7.11
C LEU A 167 -17.14 -14.63 6.49
N PRO A 168 -17.20 -15.95 6.22
CA PRO A 168 -18.41 -16.57 5.68
C PRO A 168 -19.61 -16.37 6.63
N VAL A 169 -20.78 -16.09 6.06
CA VAL A 169 -22.06 -16.30 6.74
C VAL A 169 -22.11 -17.78 7.10
N ARG A 170 -22.21 -18.10 8.40
CA ARG A 170 -22.59 -19.45 8.81
C ARG A 170 -23.95 -19.73 8.19
N VAL A 171 -24.00 -20.67 7.25
CA VAL A 171 -25.25 -21.31 6.83
C VAL A 171 -25.53 -22.45 7.80
#